data_AF-A0A0N5D9M0-F1
#
_entry.id   AF-A0A0N5D9M0-F1
#
_cell.length_a   1.000
_cell.length_b   1.000
_cell.length_c   1.000
_cell.angle_alpha   90.00
_cell.angle_beta   90.00
_cell.angle_gamma   90.00
#
_symmetry.space_group_name_H-M   'P 1'
#
loop_
_entity.id
_entity.type
_entity.pdbx_description
1 polymer ?
#
loop_
_entity_poly.entity_id
_entity_poly.type
_entity_poly.pdbx_seq_one_letter_code
_entity_poly.pdbx_strand_id
1 'polypeptide(L)'
;MNQKHKTPCRADVAWMFQQWDGNNDGELDLKELAPLEMDSNEKCLKVFIDHCDTEPGSDNVITLEEWCDCFTWADDDRHEPPCHAAKHEQDPHRLGAFHPRCTLEGYYKAEQCHENFCWCVDKYGREFDQSRVKGRLPDCGQYASELNQKEREELVAEL
;
A
#
# COMPACT_ATOMS: atom_id res chain seq x y z
N MET A 1 9.23 9.91 18.06
CA MET A 1 8.58 10.32 19.32
C MET A 1 7.12 10.62 19.02
N ASN A 2 6.23 9.81 19.60
CA ASN A 2 4.83 10.09 19.90
C ASN A 2 3.89 10.41 18.71
N GLN A 3 3.49 9.38 17.96
CA GLN A 3 2.22 9.39 17.24
C GLN A 3 1.15 8.92 18.23
N LYS A 4 0.69 9.79 19.13
CA LYS A 4 -0.61 9.56 19.78
C LYS A 4 -1.65 9.91 18.74
N HIS A 5 -2.10 8.90 18.01
CA HIS A 5 -3.20 9.06 17.09
C HIS A 5 -4.45 9.49 17.88
N LYS A 6 -5.16 10.47 17.33
CA LYS A 6 -6.27 11.18 18.00
C LYS A 6 -7.37 11.43 16.97
N THR A 7 -7.71 10.40 16.22
CA THR A 7 -8.84 10.45 15.30
C THR A 7 -10.07 9.88 16.01
N PRO A 8 -11.18 10.61 16.09
CA PRO A 8 -12.40 10.08 16.69
C PRO A 8 -12.93 8.91 15.86
N CYS A 9 -13.16 7.77 16.51
CA CYS A 9 -13.65 6.58 15.84
C CYS A 9 -15.01 6.80 15.16
N ARG A 10 -15.17 6.27 13.95
CA ARG A 10 -16.45 6.27 13.23
C ARG A 10 -17.46 5.40 14.00
N ALA A 11 -18.69 5.87 14.13
CA ALA A 11 -19.69 5.23 15.00
C ALA A 11 -20.09 3.82 14.54
N ASP A 12 -20.09 3.58 13.24
CA ASP A 12 -20.31 2.27 12.61
C ASP A 12 -19.10 1.33 12.80
N VAL A 13 -17.87 1.84 12.69
CA VAL A 13 -16.64 1.06 12.94
C VAL A 13 -16.56 0.65 14.42
N ALA A 14 -16.84 1.57 15.33
CA ALA A 14 -16.94 1.28 16.77
C ALA A 14 -18.07 0.28 17.08
N TRP A 15 -19.21 0.39 16.38
CA TRP A 15 -20.30 -0.56 16.53
C TRP A 15 -19.91 -1.96 16.03
N MET A 16 -19.16 -2.05 14.93
CA MET A 16 -18.63 -3.32 14.42
C MET A 16 -17.72 -4.00 15.44
N PHE A 17 -16.81 -3.25 16.07
CA PHE A 17 -15.96 -3.75 17.15
C PHE A 17 -16.78 -4.47 18.23
N GLN A 18 -17.86 -3.83 18.70
CA GLN A 18 -18.74 -4.40 19.72
C GLN A 18 -19.49 -5.66 19.28
N GLN A 19 -19.65 -5.90 17.98
CA GLN A 19 -20.26 -7.16 17.50
C GLN A 19 -19.28 -8.33 17.57
N TRP A 20 -17.98 -8.05 17.52
CA TRP A 20 -16.91 -9.04 17.56
C TRP A 20 -16.36 -9.26 18.97
N ASP A 21 -16.42 -8.23 19.83
CA ASP A 21 -16.06 -8.29 21.25
C ASP A 21 -17.10 -9.09 22.05
N GLY A 22 -17.01 -10.42 21.94
CA GLY A 22 -18.00 -11.34 22.48
C GLY A 22 -17.93 -11.46 24.00
N ASN A 23 -16.75 -11.22 24.58
CA ASN A 23 -16.51 -11.26 26.02
C ASN A 23 -16.64 -9.87 26.69
N ASN A 24 -16.76 -8.79 25.91
CA ASN A 24 -16.86 -7.38 26.33
C ASN A 24 -15.65 -6.90 27.16
N ASP A 25 -14.45 -7.38 26.84
CA ASP A 25 -13.22 -6.94 27.48
C ASP A 25 -12.58 -5.72 26.78
N GLY A 26 -13.10 -5.32 25.62
CA GLY A 26 -12.61 -4.17 24.86
C GLY A 26 -11.40 -4.49 23.98
N GLU A 27 -11.14 -5.77 23.76
CA GLU A 27 -10.02 -6.33 23.00
C GLU A 27 -10.59 -7.37 22.02
N LEU A 28 -10.01 -7.49 20.81
CA LEU A 28 -10.38 -8.53 19.85
C LEU A 28 -9.22 -9.52 19.74
N ASP A 29 -9.44 -10.73 20.26
CA ASP A 29 -8.47 -11.81 20.17
C ASP A 29 -8.64 -12.65 18.89
N LEU A 30 -7.64 -13.48 18.59
CA LEU A 30 -7.66 -14.40 17.44
C LEU A 30 -8.88 -15.35 17.41
N LYS A 31 -9.55 -15.62 18.53
CA LYS A 31 -10.74 -16.50 18.57
C LYS A 31 -12.00 -15.74 18.21
N GLU A 32 -12.10 -14.48 18.61
CA GLU A 32 -13.19 -13.57 18.25
C GLU A 32 -13.14 -13.22 16.76
N LEU A 33 -11.92 -13.10 16.21
CA LEU A 33 -11.68 -12.84 14.79
C LEU A 33 -11.65 -14.10 13.91
N ALA A 34 -11.56 -15.29 14.51
CA ALA A 34 -11.50 -16.57 13.78
C ALA A 34 -12.60 -16.75 12.70
N PRO A 35 -13.87 -16.34 12.92
CA PRO A 35 -14.90 -16.45 11.89
C PRO A 35 -14.61 -15.62 10.64
N LEU A 36 -13.87 -14.52 10.77
CA LEU A 36 -13.43 -13.67 9.66
C LEU A 36 -12.15 -14.19 9.01
N GLU A 37 -11.16 -14.60 9.80
CA GLU A 37 -9.86 -15.03 9.28
C GLU A 37 -9.88 -16.40 8.58
N MET A 38 -10.81 -17.27 8.96
CA MET A 38 -10.93 -18.62 8.40
C MET A 38 -11.82 -18.69 7.15
N ASP A 39 -12.37 -17.57 6.68
CA ASP A 39 -13.11 -17.56 5.42
C ASP A 39 -12.16 -17.73 4.23
N SER A 40 -12.29 -18.88 3.55
CA SER A 40 -11.51 -19.23 2.37
C SER A 40 -11.72 -18.30 1.16
N ASN A 41 -12.81 -17.52 1.15
CA ASN A 41 -13.13 -16.56 0.10
C ASN A 41 -12.49 -15.18 0.32
N GLU A 42 -12.07 -14.85 1.54
CA GLU A 42 -11.58 -13.52 1.91
C GLU A 42 -10.14 -13.55 2.45
N LYS A 43 -9.22 -14.14 1.66
CA LYS A 43 -7.78 -14.28 2.00
C LYS A 43 -7.08 -12.94 2.31
N CYS A 44 -7.63 -11.84 1.81
CA CYS A 44 -7.13 -10.49 2.06
C CYS A 44 -7.52 -9.96 3.44
N LEU A 45 -8.61 -10.46 4.03
CA LEU A 45 -9.14 -9.96 5.29
C LEU A 45 -8.22 -10.32 6.46
N LYS A 46 -7.69 -11.54 6.48
CA LYS A 46 -6.69 -11.94 7.49
C LYS A 46 -5.46 -11.03 7.46
N VAL A 47 -4.89 -10.83 6.27
CA VAL A 47 -3.71 -9.97 6.10
C VAL A 47 -4.01 -8.53 6.50
N PHE A 48 -5.22 -8.04 6.20
CA PHE A 48 -5.67 -6.72 6.60
C PHE A 48 -5.77 -6.57 8.12
N ILE A 49 -6.42 -7.52 8.80
CA ILE A 49 -6.60 -7.53 10.26
C ILE A 49 -5.23 -7.62 10.97
N ASP A 50 -4.30 -8.44 10.46
CA ASP A 50 -2.93 -8.54 10.98
C ASP A 50 -2.17 -7.19 10.90
N HIS A 51 -2.52 -6.30 9.94
CA HIS A 51 -1.93 -4.97 9.82
C HIS A 51 -2.56 -3.93 10.74
N CYS A 52 -3.69 -4.24 11.37
CA CYS A 52 -4.34 -3.35 12.34
C CYS A 52 -3.67 -3.39 13.72
N ASP A 53 -2.91 -4.45 14.03
CA ASP A 53 -2.19 -4.65 15.31
C ASP A 53 -0.91 -3.80 15.36
N THR A 54 -1.08 -2.47 15.50
CA THR A 54 0.01 -1.49 15.45
C THR A 54 0.22 -0.80 16.79
N GLU A 55 1.23 -1.24 17.55
CA GLU A 55 1.87 -0.58 18.71
C GLU A 55 0.98 0.03 19.84
N PRO A 56 1.40 -0.15 21.11
CA PRO A 56 2.70 -0.66 21.54
C PRO A 56 2.60 -2.14 21.93
N GLY A 57 3.02 -3.05 21.05
CA GLY A 57 3.04 -4.48 21.41
C GLY A 57 3.08 -5.47 20.26
N SER A 58 2.32 -5.23 19.18
CA SER A 58 1.91 -6.31 18.25
C SER A 58 1.57 -7.58 19.04
N ASP A 59 0.71 -7.40 20.05
CA ASP A 59 0.42 -8.45 21.04
C ASP A 59 -0.61 -9.46 20.53
N ASN A 60 -0.97 -9.37 19.24
CA ASN A 60 -1.99 -10.16 18.55
C ASN A 60 -3.38 -9.95 19.14
N VAL A 61 -3.60 -8.79 19.75
CA VAL A 61 -4.87 -8.34 20.28
C VAL A 61 -5.18 -6.99 19.64
N ILE A 62 -6.37 -6.84 19.08
CA ILE A 62 -6.75 -5.57 18.45
C ILE A 62 -7.66 -4.82 19.40
N THR A 63 -7.18 -3.70 19.92
CA THR A 63 -7.96 -2.79 20.77
C THR A 63 -8.94 -1.96 19.93
N LEU A 64 -9.92 -1.34 20.60
CA LEU A 64 -10.83 -0.40 19.94
C LEU A 64 -10.07 0.76 19.26
N GLU A 65 -8.95 1.21 19.84
CA GLU A 65 -8.14 2.30 19.26
C GLU A 65 -7.48 1.86 17.96
N GLU A 66 -6.82 0.70 17.95
CA GLU A 66 -6.21 0.08 16.77
C GLU A 66 -7.22 -0.26 15.69
N TRP A 67 -8.37 -0.81 16.06
CA TRP A 67 -9.46 -1.06 15.13
C TRP A 67 -9.91 0.23 14.45
N CYS A 68 -10.16 1.29 15.22
CA CYS A 68 -10.59 2.55 14.67
C CYS A 68 -9.51 3.22 13.80
N ASP A 69 -8.25 3.17 14.22
CA ASP A 69 -7.13 3.70 13.41
C ASP A 69 -6.97 2.89 12.11
N CYS A 70 -7.06 1.56 12.17
CA CYS A 70 -6.95 0.70 11.00
C CYS A 70 -8.00 1.00 9.94
N PHE A 71 -9.27 1.18 10.35
CA PHE A 71 -10.33 1.56 9.41
C PHE A 71 -10.20 3.01 8.96
N THR A 72 -9.68 3.92 9.77
CA THR A 72 -9.37 5.27 9.28
C THR A 72 -8.24 5.27 8.26
N TRP A 73 -7.22 4.40 8.40
CA TRP A 73 -6.18 4.22 7.38
C TRP A 73 -6.70 3.50 6.14
N ALA A 74 -7.63 2.55 6.30
CA ALA A 74 -8.24 1.81 5.19
C ALA A 74 -9.25 2.66 4.39
N ASP A 75 -10.01 3.51 5.07
CA ASP A 75 -10.97 4.45 4.45
C ASP A 75 -10.28 5.71 3.91
N ASP A 76 -9.04 5.99 4.35
CA ASP A 76 -8.28 7.11 3.84
C ASP A 76 -7.70 6.76 2.46
N ASP A 77 -8.47 7.08 1.41
CA ASP A 77 -8.02 7.19 0.01
C ASP A 77 -6.70 8.01 -0.16
N ARG A 78 -6.17 8.64 0.89
CA ARG A 78 -4.93 9.39 0.90
C ARG A 78 -3.72 8.56 1.34
N HIS A 79 -3.47 7.39 0.77
CA HIS A 79 -2.10 6.94 0.45
C HIS A 79 -2.06 5.66 -0.40
N GLU A 80 -3.01 5.45 -1.34
CA GLU A 80 -2.67 4.47 -2.38
C GLU A 80 -1.44 5.00 -3.14
N PRO A 81 -0.32 4.27 -3.14
CA PRO A 81 0.89 4.72 -3.81
C PRO A 81 0.61 4.92 -5.31
N PRO A 82 1.23 5.93 -5.94
CA PRO A 82 0.78 6.44 -7.24
C PRO A 82 0.84 5.41 -8.37
N CYS A 83 1.68 4.38 -8.28
CA CYS A 83 1.73 3.31 -9.28
C CYS A 83 0.65 2.25 -9.04
N HIS A 84 0.38 1.89 -7.78
CA HIS A 84 -0.71 0.97 -7.45
C HIS A 84 -2.06 1.56 -7.88
N ALA A 85 -2.28 2.85 -7.58
CA ALA A 85 -3.48 3.57 -8.01
C ALA A 85 -3.64 3.53 -9.54
N ALA A 86 -2.60 3.94 -10.27
CA ALA A 86 -2.62 3.88 -11.73
C ALA A 86 -2.81 2.47 -12.29
N LYS A 87 -2.38 1.43 -11.57
CA LYS A 87 -2.56 0.03 -11.96
C LYS A 87 -4.00 -0.45 -11.73
N HIS A 88 -4.64 -0.04 -10.64
CA HIS A 88 -6.04 -0.37 -10.34
C HIS A 88 -7.04 0.31 -11.30
N GLU A 89 -6.67 1.47 -11.86
CA GLU A 89 -7.47 2.12 -12.92
C GLU A 89 -7.50 1.33 -14.24
N GLN A 90 -6.58 0.39 -14.46
CA GLN A 90 -6.47 -0.35 -15.72
C GLN A 90 -7.10 -1.73 -15.61
N ASP A 91 -8.05 -2.05 -16.50
CA ASP A 91 -8.59 -3.40 -16.64
C ASP A 91 -7.50 -4.37 -17.12
N PRO A 92 -7.10 -5.37 -16.32
CA PRO A 92 -6.05 -6.33 -16.68
C PRO A 92 -6.39 -7.20 -17.89
N HIS A 93 -7.65 -7.24 -18.34
CA HIS A 93 -8.08 -7.99 -19.52
C HIS A 93 -8.08 -7.14 -20.80
N ARG A 94 -7.84 -5.83 -20.69
CA ARG A 94 -7.80 -4.94 -21.85
C ARG A 94 -6.49 -5.10 -22.60
N LEU A 95 -6.52 -5.84 -23.71
CA LEU A 95 -5.36 -6.05 -24.58
C LEU A 95 -4.79 -4.71 -25.07
N GLY A 96 -3.47 -4.56 -24.92
CA GLY A 96 -2.75 -3.34 -25.29
C GLY A 96 -2.88 -2.19 -24.29
N ALA A 97 -3.53 -2.38 -23.14
CA ALA A 97 -3.48 -1.39 -22.06
C ALA A 97 -2.07 -1.32 -21.45
N PHE A 98 -1.67 -0.11 -21.05
CA PHE A 98 -0.43 0.08 -20.32
C PHE A 98 -0.66 -0.25 -18.84
N HIS A 99 0.03 -1.27 -18.35
CA HIS A 99 0.07 -1.59 -16.93
C HIS A 99 1.42 -1.16 -16.37
N PRO A 100 1.46 -0.15 -15.48
CA PRO A 100 2.73 0.34 -14.94
C PRO A 100 3.39 -0.72 -14.05
N ARG A 101 4.72 -0.68 -14.02
CA ARG A 101 5.55 -1.55 -13.19
C ARG A 101 5.81 -0.85 -11.86
N CYS A 102 5.32 -1.44 -10.78
CA CYS A 102 5.42 -0.85 -9.45
C CYS A 102 6.45 -1.56 -8.57
N THR A 103 7.01 -0.84 -7.61
CA THR A 103 7.77 -1.40 -6.48
C THR A 103 6.82 -2.07 -5.49
N LEU A 104 7.37 -2.74 -4.46
CA LEU A 104 6.57 -3.35 -3.39
C LEU A 104 5.84 -2.29 -2.56
N GLU A 105 6.47 -1.13 -2.37
CA GLU A 105 5.88 0.04 -1.71
C GLU A 105 4.87 0.80 -2.58
N GLY A 106 4.67 0.36 -3.83
CA GLY A 106 3.67 0.90 -4.75
C GLY A 106 4.03 2.20 -5.47
N TYR A 107 5.29 2.60 -5.42
CA TYR A 107 5.84 3.64 -6.30
C TYR A 107 6.21 3.05 -7.66
N TYR A 108 6.49 3.91 -8.64
CA TYR A 108 6.90 3.48 -9.97
C TYR A 108 8.33 2.93 -9.95
N LYS A 109 8.55 1.79 -10.59
CA LYS A 109 9.92 1.36 -10.93
C LYS A 109 10.52 2.34 -11.93
N ALA A 110 11.83 2.59 -11.80
CA ALA A 110 12.55 3.50 -12.67
C ALA A 110 12.37 3.15 -14.16
N GLU A 111 12.46 1.86 -14.54
CA GLU A 111 12.16 1.45 -15.91
C GLU A 111 10.68 1.09 -16.13
N GLN A 112 10.01 1.85 -17.00
CA GLN A 112 8.69 1.51 -17.51
C GLN A 112 8.80 1.02 -18.95
N CYS A 113 7.98 0.04 -19.32
CA CYS A 113 7.94 -0.50 -20.67
C CYS A 113 6.50 -0.71 -21.12
N HIS A 114 6.19 -0.29 -22.34
CA HIS A 114 4.93 -0.53 -22.98
C HIS A 114 5.13 -0.81 -24.47
N GLU A 115 4.50 -1.88 -24.94
CA GLU A 115 4.71 -2.41 -26.29
C GLU A 115 6.20 -2.66 -26.56
N ASN A 116 6.80 -1.91 -27.51
CA ASN A 116 8.22 -2.01 -27.87
C ASN A 116 9.05 -0.81 -27.37
N PHE A 117 8.49 0.03 -26.51
CA PHE A 117 9.16 1.21 -25.96
C PHE A 117 9.38 1.04 -24.46
N CYS A 118 10.54 1.48 -24.01
CA CYS A 118 10.86 1.59 -22.58
C CYS A 118 11.40 2.99 -22.30
N TRP A 119 11.14 3.54 -21.12
CA TRP A 119 11.55 4.87 -20.70
C TRP A 119 11.86 4.89 -19.20
N CYS A 120 12.52 5.94 -18.75
CA CYS A 120 12.83 6.14 -17.33
C CYS A 120 11.79 7.07 -16.70
N VAL A 121 11.35 6.73 -15.49
CA VAL A 121 10.45 7.58 -14.68
C VAL A 121 11.02 7.83 -13.29
N ASP A 122 10.57 8.90 -12.65
CA ASP A 122 10.76 9.08 -11.22
C ASP A 122 9.78 8.21 -10.41
N LYS A 123 9.90 8.23 -9.07
CA LYS A 123 9.05 7.44 -8.17
C LYS A 123 7.55 7.74 -8.28
N TYR A 124 7.18 8.89 -8.83
CA TYR A 124 5.80 9.31 -9.03
C TYR A 124 5.30 9.05 -10.46
N GLY A 125 6.13 8.47 -11.33
CA GLY A 125 5.76 8.09 -12.69
C GLY A 125 6.00 9.16 -13.75
N ARG A 126 6.69 10.26 -13.42
CA ARG A 126 7.03 11.30 -14.42
C ARG A 126 8.20 10.82 -15.27
N GLU A 127 8.02 10.80 -16.58
CA GLU A 127 9.05 10.41 -17.55
C GLU A 127 10.18 11.44 -17.60
N PHE A 128 11.43 10.96 -17.61
CA PHE A 128 12.61 11.77 -17.86
C PHE A 128 12.74 12.09 -19.35
N ASP A 129 13.13 13.33 -19.66
CA ASP A 129 13.32 13.77 -21.03
C ASP A 129 14.35 12.91 -21.77
N GLN A 130 14.02 12.59 -23.03
CA GLN A 130 14.87 11.80 -23.94
C GLN A 130 15.23 10.39 -23.43
N SER A 131 14.51 9.85 -22.44
CA SER A 131 14.76 8.51 -21.88
C SER A 131 14.17 7.37 -22.72
N ARG A 132 13.22 7.68 -23.62
CA ARG A 132 12.47 6.68 -24.37
C ARG A 132 13.31 5.99 -25.45
N VAL A 133 13.42 4.67 -25.36
CA VAL A 133 14.18 3.78 -26.26
C VAL A 133 13.28 2.67 -26.81
N LYS A 134 13.61 2.15 -28.00
CA LYS A 134 12.86 1.06 -28.66
C LYS A 134 13.64 -0.26 -28.59
N GLY A 135 12.97 -1.33 -28.18
CA GLY A 135 13.50 -2.71 -28.24
C GLY A 135 14.65 -3.04 -27.29
N ARG A 136 14.94 -2.17 -26.31
CA ARG A 136 15.91 -2.39 -25.25
C ARG A 136 15.45 -1.72 -23.94
N LEU A 137 16.01 -2.15 -22.82
CA LEU A 137 15.85 -1.45 -21.54
C LEU A 137 16.77 -0.22 -21.49
N PRO A 138 16.28 0.95 -21.05
CA PRO A 138 17.12 2.12 -20.80
C PRO A 138 17.96 1.93 -19.53
N ASP A 139 19.12 2.58 -19.48
CA ASP A 139 19.90 2.71 -18.24
C ASP A 139 19.39 3.94 -17.48
N CYS A 140 18.57 3.72 -16.45
CA CYS A 140 17.99 4.82 -15.67
C CYS A 140 18.92 5.35 -14.57
N GLY A 141 20.06 4.70 -14.32
CA GLY A 141 21.06 5.17 -13.36
C GLY A 141 21.66 6.53 -13.75
N GLN A 142 21.65 6.86 -15.05
CA GLN A 142 22.12 8.16 -15.55
C GLN A 142 21.30 9.35 -15.03
N TYR A 143 20.02 9.16 -14.66
CA TYR A 143 19.13 10.21 -14.15
C TYR A 143 19.23 10.38 -12.63
N ALA A 144 20.04 9.58 -11.94
CA ALA A 144 20.31 9.74 -10.52
C ALA A 144 20.83 11.16 -10.18
N SER A 145 21.43 11.87 -11.15
CA SER A 145 21.86 13.25 -10.99
C SER A 145 20.75 14.29 -10.86
N GLU A 146 19.59 14.00 -11.45
CA GLU A 146 18.42 14.89 -11.51
C GLU A 146 17.47 14.67 -10.33
N LEU A 147 17.68 13.57 -9.60
CA LEU A 147 17.00 13.26 -8.35
C LEU A 147 17.55 14.13 -7.22
N ASN A 148 16.66 14.61 -6.36
CA ASN A 148 17.07 15.27 -5.12
C ASN A 148 17.74 14.24 -4.18
N GLN A 149 18.47 14.72 -3.16
CA GLN A 149 19.34 13.85 -2.36
C GLN A 149 18.60 12.64 -1.76
N LYS A 150 17.36 12.86 -1.32
CA LYS A 150 16.49 11.80 -0.80
C LYS A 150 16.11 10.77 -1.87
N GLU A 151 15.69 11.24 -3.05
CA GLU A 151 15.35 10.36 -4.18
C GLU A 151 16.56 9.56 -4.70
N ARG A 152 17.77 10.15 -4.67
CA ARG A 152 18.99 9.45 -5.08
C ARG A 152 19.38 8.34 -4.10
N GLU A 153 19.29 8.63 -2.79
CA GLU A 153 19.57 7.64 -1.74
C GLU A 153 18.57 6.46 -1.82
N GLU A 154 17.30 6.74 -2.14
CA GLU A 154 16.27 5.73 -2.40
C GLU A 154 16.60 4.89 -3.66
N LEU A 155 16.93 5.51 -4.80
CA LEU A 155 17.26 4.77 -6.03
C LEU A 155 18.50 3.86 -5.89
N VAL A 156 19.53 4.30 -5.18
CA VAL A 156 20.76 3.51 -4.97
C VAL A 156 20.53 2.31 -4.06
N ALA A 157 19.51 2.36 -3.19
CA ALA A 157 19.17 1.24 -2.30
C ALA A 157 18.38 0.12 -3.01
N GLU A 158 17.80 0.39 -4.20
CA GLU A 158 16.99 -0.56 -4.96
C GLU A 158 17.71 -1.23 -6.15
N LEU A 159 18.96 -0.83 -6.44
CA LEU A 159 19.84 -1.40 -7.48
C LEU A 159 20.78 -2.47 -6.91
#